data_AF-A0A2R7NMW4-F1
#
_entry.id   AF-A0A2R7NMW4-F1
#
_cell.length_a   1.000
_cell.length_b   1.000
_cell.length_c   1.000
_cell.angle_alpha   90.00
_cell.angle_beta   90.00
_cell.angle_gamma   90.00
#
_symmetry.space_group_name_H-M   'P 1'
#
loop_
_entity.id
_entity.type
_entity.pdbx_description
1 polymer ?
#
loop_
_entity_poly.entity_id
_entity_poly.type
_entity_poly.pdbx_seq_one_letter_code
_entity_poly.pdbx_strand_id
1 'polypeptide(L)'
;MTTIKTSELTGAALDWAVARAEGKRPSMFIFQRTGALADEHHYSTNWAQGGPIIEREGIATSKPNAKGWLARSYLFTHYTSGPTALIAAMRCRVASKLGDEVEVPEELLS
;
A
#
# COMPACT_ATOMS: atom_id res chain seq x y z
N MET A 1 -1.32 -18.41 -0.91
CA MET A 1 -1.62 -17.08 -1.48
C MET A 1 -3.11 -16.92 -1.38
N THR A 2 -3.58 -15.79 -0.83
CA THR A 2 -4.99 -15.51 -0.64
C THR A 2 -5.36 -14.22 -1.35
N THR A 3 -6.47 -14.22 -2.07
CA THR A 3 -7.03 -13.02 -2.69
C THR A 3 -7.70 -12.16 -1.63
N ILE A 4 -7.22 -10.93 -1.46
CA ILE A 4 -7.72 -9.96 -0.49
C ILE A 4 -8.15 -8.70 -1.23
N LYS A 5 -9.25 -8.07 -0.79
CA LYS A 5 -9.66 -6.78 -1.31
C LYS A 5 -8.62 -5.72 -0.96
N THR A 6 -8.25 -4.88 -1.92
CA THR A 6 -7.31 -3.78 -1.71
C THR A 6 -7.75 -2.84 -0.58
N SER A 7 -9.06 -2.66 -0.41
CA SER A 7 -9.65 -1.86 0.69
C SER A 7 -9.43 -2.45 2.08
N GLU A 8 -9.11 -3.74 2.20
CA GLU A 8 -8.92 -4.46 3.45
C GLU A 8 -7.44 -4.61 3.82
N LEU A 9 -6.53 -4.43 2.87
CA LEU A 9 -5.08 -4.51 3.10
C LEU A 9 -4.62 -3.56 4.20
N THR A 10 -3.82 -4.08 5.13
CA THR A 10 -3.22 -3.34 6.25
C THR A 10 -1.83 -3.88 6.56
N GLY A 11 -1.04 -3.15 7.32
CA GLY A 11 0.29 -3.57 7.80
C GLY A 11 1.18 -4.15 6.70
N ALA A 12 1.85 -5.25 7.03
CA ALA A 12 2.80 -5.91 6.13
C ALA A 12 2.18 -6.34 4.79
N ALA A 13 0.91 -6.77 4.78
CA ALA A 13 0.20 -7.11 3.55
C ALA A 13 0.03 -5.89 2.62
N LEU A 14 -0.30 -4.71 3.18
CA LEU A 14 -0.39 -3.48 2.41
C LEU A 14 0.99 -3.05 1.90
N ASP A 15 2.01 -3.08 2.75
CA ASP A 15 3.36 -2.66 2.37
C ASP A 15 3.96 -3.55 1.27
N TRP A 16 3.71 -4.86 1.36
CA TRP A 16 4.08 -5.82 0.32
C TRP A 16 3.35 -5.56 -1.00
N ALA A 17 2.05 -5.26 -0.94
CA ALA A 17 1.27 -4.94 -2.13
C ALA A 17 1.73 -3.63 -2.79
N VAL A 18 2.08 -2.60 -2.00
CA VAL A 18 2.67 -1.36 -2.51
C VAL A 18 4.00 -1.66 -3.20
N ALA A 19 4.86 -2.46 -2.58
CA ALA A 19 6.14 -2.82 -3.18
C ALA A 19 5.98 -3.52 -4.54
N ARG A 20 4.99 -4.40 -4.67
CA ARG A 20 4.62 -5.00 -5.96
C ARG A 20 4.13 -3.98 -6.96
N ALA A 21 3.29 -3.02 -6.54
CA ALA A 21 2.83 -1.92 -7.39
C ALA A 21 4.01 -1.01 -7.85
N GLU A 22 5.07 -0.94 -7.06
CA GLU A 22 6.34 -0.25 -7.39
C GLU A 22 7.30 -1.12 -8.23
N GLY A 23 6.89 -2.31 -8.66
CA GLY A 23 7.69 -3.21 -9.50
C GLY A 23 8.77 -4.00 -8.74
N LYS A 24 8.73 -4.02 -7.40
CA LYS A 24 9.67 -4.82 -6.61
C LYS A 24 9.29 -6.31 -6.70
N ARG A 25 10.32 -7.15 -6.88
CA ARG A 25 10.14 -8.61 -6.97
C ARG A 25 9.86 -9.21 -5.58
N PRO A 26 8.91 -10.17 -5.46
CA PRO A 26 8.60 -10.83 -4.20
C PRO A 26 9.79 -11.52 -3.52
N SER A 27 10.77 -12.00 -4.29
CA SER A 27 11.99 -12.62 -3.75
C SER A 27 12.83 -11.67 -2.89
N MET A 28 12.75 -10.35 -3.12
CA MET A 28 13.41 -9.36 -2.27
C MET A 28 12.81 -9.27 -0.87
N PHE A 29 11.57 -9.74 -0.65
CA PHE A 29 10.93 -9.78 0.67
C PHE A 29 11.20 -11.09 1.42
N ILE A 30 11.32 -12.21 0.70
CA ILE A 30 11.60 -13.52 1.32
C ILE A 30 13.05 -13.60 1.82
N PHE A 31 14.00 -13.03 1.06
CA PHE A 31 15.42 -12.97 1.46
C PHE A 31 15.71 -11.99 2.61
N GLN A 32 14.78 -11.09 2.97
CA GLN A 32 14.94 -10.17 4.13
C GLN A 32 14.92 -10.89 5.48
N ARG A 33 14.39 -12.12 5.55
CA ARG A 33 14.28 -12.89 6.79
C ARG A 33 15.61 -13.51 7.25
N THR A 34 16.67 -13.47 6.42
CA THR A 34 17.97 -14.14 6.70
C THR A 34 19.08 -13.22 7.23
N GLY A 35 18.78 -11.98 7.63
CA GLY A 35 19.65 -11.20 8.52
C GLY A 35 20.64 -10.22 7.90
N ALA A 36 20.47 -9.83 6.63
CA ALA A 36 21.15 -8.65 6.07
C ALA A 36 20.16 -7.49 6.00
N LEU A 37 20.54 -6.32 6.55
CA LEU A 37 19.81 -5.05 6.61
C LEU A 37 18.72 -4.95 5.54
N ALA A 38 17.51 -5.36 5.92
CA ALA A 38 16.34 -5.22 5.09
C ALA A 38 16.07 -3.73 4.96
N ASP A 39 15.98 -3.21 3.73
CA ASP A 39 15.13 -2.03 3.51
C ASP A 39 13.72 -2.45 3.91
N GLU A 40 13.37 -2.25 5.18
CA GLU A 40 12.03 -2.55 5.66
C GLU A 40 11.07 -1.60 4.98
N HIS A 41 10.22 -2.17 4.14
CA HIS A 41 9.23 -1.43 3.38
C HIS A 41 8.04 -1.18 4.29
N HIS A 42 7.90 0.06 4.73
CA HIS A 42 6.87 0.53 5.67
C HIS A 42 6.07 1.65 5.01
N TYR A 43 5.66 1.47 3.76
CA TYR A 43 4.99 2.50 2.96
C TYR A 43 3.72 3.07 3.62
N SER A 44 3.01 2.23 4.36
CA SER A 44 1.75 2.53 5.03
C SER A 44 1.91 3.27 6.36
N THR A 45 3.11 3.30 6.94
CA THR A 45 3.39 3.90 8.26
C THR A 45 4.55 4.89 8.27
N ASN A 46 5.48 4.79 7.32
CA ASN A 46 6.66 5.65 7.20
C ASN A 46 6.50 6.67 6.06
N TRP A 47 6.29 7.94 6.44
CA TRP A 47 6.15 9.05 5.50
C TRP A 47 7.35 9.25 4.57
N ALA A 48 8.57 8.94 5.02
CA ALA A 48 9.76 9.05 4.17
C ALA A 48 9.70 8.09 2.97
N GLN A 49 8.92 7.01 3.06
CA GLN A 49 8.71 6.05 1.97
C GLN A 49 7.41 6.31 1.20
N GLY A 50 6.30 6.55 1.90
CA GLY A 50 4.99 6.75 1.29
C GLY A 50 4.78 8.15 0.69
N GLY A 51 5.38 9.18 1.29
CA GLY A 51 5.27 10.57 0.83
C GLY A 51 5.76 10.78 -0.60
N PRO A 52 6.97 10.32 -0.98
CA PRO A 52 7.45 10.41 -2.36
C PRO A 52 6.53 9.73 -3.39
N ILE A 53 5.86 8.62 -3.01
CA ILE A 53 4.89 7.96 -3.89
C ILE A 53 3.64 8.84 -4.07
N ILE A 54 3.14 9.44 -3.00
CA ILE A 54 1.98 10.33 -3.03
C ILE A 54 2.23 11.50 -3.99
N GLU A 55 3.38 12.14 -3.88
CA GLU A 55 3.75 13.29 -4.72
C GLU A 55 3.95 12.88 -6.17
N ARG A 56 4.75 11.83 -6.41
CA ARG A 56 5.08 11.35 -7.76
C ARG A 56 3.86 10.88 -8.55
N GLU A 57 2.89 10.24 -7.87
CA GLU A 57 1.69 9.68 -8.52
C GLU A 57 0.49 10.64 -8.47
N GLY A 58 0.66 11.85 -7.92
CA GLY A 58 -0.40 12.85 -7.81
C GLY A 58 -1.60 12.35 -7.00
N ILE A 59 -1.36 11.64 -5.90
CA ILE A 59 -2.42 11.11 -5.03
C ILE A 59 -2.91 12.21 -4.10
N ALA A 60 -4.14 12.67 -4.30
CA ALA A 60 -4.78 13.60 -3.39
C ALA A 60 -5.29 12.84 -2.16
N THR A 61 -4.97 13.33 -0.96
CA THR A 61 -5.52 12.82 0.30
C THR A 61 -6.38 13.89 0.97
N SER A 62 -7.49 13.49 1.58
CA SER A 62 -8.36 14.39 2.34
C SER A 62 -8.96 13.68 3.54
N LYS A 63 -9.30 14.45 4.59
CA LYS A 63 -10.00 13.96 5.78
C LYS A 63 -11.38 14.63 5.85
N PRO A 64 -12.36 14.16 5.05
CA PRO A 64 -13.65 14.86 4.90
C PRO A 64 -14.51 14.81 6.17
N ASN A 65 -14.24 13.87 7.08
CA ASN A 65 -14.92 13.77 8.37
C ASN A 65 -14.05 13.01 9.38
N ALA A 66 -14.53 12.87 10.61
CA ALA A 66 -13.81 12.18 11.68
C ALA A 66 -13.63 10.67 11.46
N LYS A 67 -14.35 10.03 10.52
CA LYS A 67 -14.38 8.58 10.35
C LYS A 67 -13.18 8.01 9.58
N GLY A 68 -12.43 8.84 8.84
CA GLY A 68 -11.25 8.36 8.14
C GLY A 68 -10.73 9.29 7.05
N TRP A 69 -9.68 8.81 6.39
CA TRP A 69 -9.06 9.46 5.25
C TRP A 69 -9.56 8.87 3.95
N LEU A 70 -9.66 9.73 2.93
CA LEU A 70 -9.88 9.34 1.54
C LEU A 70 -8.65 9.67 0.71
N ALA A 71 -8.38 8.85 -0.28
CA ALA A 71 -7.36 9.10 -1.29
C ALA A 71 -7.89 8.83 -2.71
N ARG A 72 -7.34 9.58 -3.68
CA ARG A 72 -7.64 9.41 -5.10
C ARG A 72 -6.43 9.79 -5.95
N SER A 73 -6.18 9.04 -7.00
CA SER A 73 -5.22 9.38 -8.06
C SER A 73 -5.98 9.84 -9.31
N TYR A 74 -5.37 10.70 -10.13
CA TYR A 74 -5.91 11.06 -11.44
C TYR A 74 -6.08 9.85 -12.37
N LEU A 75 -5.24 8.82 -12.21
CA LEU A 75 -5.28 7.60 -13.01
C LEU A 75 -6.32 6.58 -12.51
N PHE A 76 -6.99 6.86 -11.38
CA PHE A 76 -7.92 5.93 -10.75
C PHE A 76 -9.25 6.63 -10.42
N THR A 77 -10.34 6.07 -10.93
CA THR A 77 -11.67 6.70 -10.86
C THR A 77 -12.32 6.60 -9.49
N HIS A 78 -11.94 5.62 -8.68
CA HIS A 78 -12.53 5.37 -7.37
C HIS A 78 -11.71 5.97 -6.23
N TYR A 79 -12.39 6.32 -5.14
CA TYR A 79 -11.73 6.70 -3.89
C TYR A 79 -11.38 5.44 -3.11
N THR A 80 -10.19 5.44 -2.50
CA THR A 80 -9.85 4.48 -1.44
C THR A 80 -9.96 5.17 -0.09
N SER A 81 -10.20 4.39 0.95
CA SER A 81 -10.30 4.88 2.32
C SER A 81 -9.32 4.16 3.24
N GLY A 82 -9.00 4.81 4.36
CA GLY A 82 -8.13 4.24 5.38
C GLY A 82 -8.18 5.02 6.70
N PRO A 83 -7.68 4.42 7.80
CA PRO A 83 -7.62 5.08 9.09
C PRO A 83 -6.57 6.20 9.12
N THR A 84 -5.57 6.17 8.23
CA THR A 84 -4.54 7.22 8.06
C THR A 84 -4.46 7.67 6.60
N ALA A 85 -3.89 8.86 6.38
CA ALA A 85 -3.63 9.38 5.03
C ALA A 85 -2.75 8.43 4.22
N LEU A 86 -1.69 7.89 4.84
CA LEU A 86 -0.79 6.93 4.20
C LEU A 86 -1.51 5.64 3.81
N ILE A 87 -2.31 5.05 4.70
CA ILE A 87 -3.03 3.81 4.36
C ILE A 87 -4.01 4.05 3.21
N ALA A 88 -4.77 5.15 3.25
CA ALA A 88 -5.68 5.50 2.16
C ALA A 88 -4.91 5.66 0.84
N ALA A 89 -3.80 6.41 0.85
CA ALA A 89 -2.98 6.64 -0.34
C ALA A 89 -2.31 5.37 -0.86
N MET A 90 -1.77 4.52 0.01
CA MET A 90 -1.14 3.27 -0.39
C MET A 90 -2.16 2.28 -0.96
N ARG A 91 -3.37 2.22 -0.41
CA ARG A 91 -4.48 1.48 -1.04
C ARG A 91 -4.85 2.05 -2.40
N CYS A 92 -4.84 3.38 -2.57
CA CYS A 92 -5.06 4.01 -3.88
C CYS A 92 -3.98 3.60 -4.88
N ARG A 93 -2.71 3.59 -4.44
CA ARG A 93 -1.58 3.15 -5.27
C ARG A 93 -1.76 1.71 -5.72
N VAL A 94 -2.04 0.81 -4.79
CA VAL A 94 -2.29 -0.61 -5.08
C VAL A 94 -3.45 -0.75 -6.05
N ALA A 95 -4.59 -0.12 -5.78
CA ALA A 95 -5.78 -0.22 -6.64
C ALA A 95 -5.51 0.28 -8.07
N SER A 96 -4.78 1.40 -8.21
CA SER A 96 -4.42 1.98 -9.51
C SER A 96 -3.50 1.10 -10.37
N LYS A 97 -2.78 0.14 -9.76
CA LYS A 97 -1.76 -0.68 -10.45
C LYS A 97 -2.08 -2.16 -10.50
N LEU A 98 -2.66 -2.69 -9.43
CA LEU A 98 -2.94 -4.13 -9.26
C LEU A 98 -4.43 -4.44 -9.28
N GLY A 99 -5.31 -3.43 -9.14
CA GLY A 99 -6.76 -3.59 -9.11
C GLY A 99 -7.35 -3.68 -7.70
N ASP A 100 -8.65 -3.95 -7.63
CA ASP A 100 -9.42 -3.95 -6.38
C ASP A 100 -9.19 -5.21 -5.53
N GLU A 101 -8.54 -6.23 -6.07
CA GLU A 101 -8.17 -7.46 -5.39
C GLU A 101 -6.72 -7.82 -5.68
N VAL A 102 -6.01 -8.31 -4.66
CA VAL A 102 -4.59 -8.67 -4.76
C VAL A 102 -4.37 -10.04 -4.11
N GLU A 103 -3.62 -10.90 -4.79
CA GLU A 103 -3.08 -12.13 -4.19
C GLU A 103 -1.93 -11.81 -3.26
N VAL A 104 -2.08 -12.12 -1.97
CA VAL A 104 -1.10 -11.85 -0.90
C VAL A 104 -0.64 -13.18 -0.25
N PRO A 105 0.64 -13.32 0.13
CA PRO A 105 1.12 -14.44 0.94
C PRO A 105 0.37 -14.52 2.28
N GLU A 106 -0.06 -15.71 2.66
CA GLU A 106 -0.86 -15.94 3.88
C GLU A 106 -0.10 -15.53 5.15
N GLU A 107 1.22 -15.64 5.13
CA GLU A 107 2.10 -15.30 6.24
C GLU A 107 2.08 -13.79 6.57
N LEU A 108 1.61 -12.95 5.64
CA LEU A 108 1.52 -11.49 5.81
C LEU A 108 0.15 -11.02 6.29
N LEU A 109 -0.81 -11.92 6.45
CA LEU A 109 -2.19 -11.61 6.87
C LEU A 109 -2.38 -11.74 8.39
N SER A 110 -1.28 -11.75 9.16
CA SER A 110 -1.30 -11.89 10.62
C SER A 110 -1.65 -10.60 11.36
#